data_AF-A0A2S0VXL0-F1
#
_entry.id   AF-A0A2S0VXL0-F1
#
_cell.length_a   1.000
_cell.length_b   1.000
_cell.length_c   1.000
_cell.angle_alpha   90.00
_cell.angle_beta   90.00
_cell.angle_gamma   90.00
#
_symmetry.space_group_name_H-M   'P 1'
#
loop_
_entity.id
_entity.type
_entity.pdbx_description
1 polymer ?
#
loop_
_entity_poly.entity_id
_entity_poly.type
_entity_poly.pdbx_seq_one_letter_code
_entity_poly.pdbx_strand_id
1 'polypeptide(L)' 'MLQPIIGYYKDEQGHWVAKLSCHHNQHVRHQPPFINRPWVTTPEGRNSKLGFELNCVKCERKAPKDF' A
#
# COMPACT_ATOMS: atom_id res chain seq x y z
N MET A 1 -5.66 -11.65 3.34
CA MET A 1 -4.53 -12.33 2.66
C MET A 1 -3.33 -11.39 2.62
N LEU A 2 -2.18 -11.83 3.12
CA LEU A 2 -0.94 -11.05 3.13
C LEU A 2 -0.32 -11.02 1.72
N GLN A 3 0.07 -9.83 1.27
CA GLN A 3 0.67 -9.61 -0.05
C GLN A 3 1.81 -8.60 0.05
N PRO A 4 3.01 -8.91 -0.47
CA PRO A 4 4.15 -8.01 -0.44
C PRO A 4 3.92 -6.76 -1.30
N ILE A 5 4.45 -5.64 -0.83
CA ILE A 5 4.47 -4.39 -1.59
C ILE A 5 5.55 -4.47 -2.67
N ILE A 6 5.17 -4.22 -3.92
CA ILE A 6 6.05 -4.25 -5.10
C ILE A 6 6.30 -2.86 -5.69
N GLY A 7 5.64 -1.82 -5.18
CA GLY A 7 5.84 -0.45 -5.63
C GLY A 7 4.87 0.52 -4.99
N TYR A 8 5.04 1.79 -5.33
CA TYR A 8 4.19 2.88 -4.85
C TYR A 8 3.90 3.88 -5.96
N TYR A 9 2.77 4.55 -5.86
CA TYR A 9 2.47 5.74 -6.65
C TYR A 9 1.59 6.69 -5.83
N LYS A 10 1.46 7.93 -6.29
CA LYS A 10 0.45 8.85 -5.78
C LYS A 10 -0.77 8.80 -6.70
N ASP A 11 -1.95 8.69 -6.11
CA ASP A 11 -3.20 8.85 -6.86
C ASP A 11 -3.41 10.33 -7.27
N GLU A 12 -4.50 10.59 -7.99
CA GLU A 12 -4.86 11.93 -8.48
C GLU A 12 -5.06 12.97 -7.35
N GLN A 13 -5.34 12.51 -6.13
CA GLN A 13 -5.46 13.35 -4.94
C GLN A 13 -4.13 13.50 -4.18
N GLY A 14 -3.04 12.95 -4.71
CA GLY A 14 -1.72 13.01 -4.10
C GLY A 14 -1.50 12.04 -2.95
N HIS A 15 -2.41 11.09 -2.72
CA HIS A 15 -2.28 10.10 -1.65
C HIS A 15 -1.41 8.91 -2.08
N TRP A 16 -0.56 8.44 -1.18
CA TRP A 16 0.27 7.27 -1.43
C TRP A 16 -0.56 5.98 -1.49
N VAL A 17 -0.34 5.23 -2.57
CA VAL A 17 -0.92 3.92 -2.85
C VAL A 17 0.21 2.92 -3.03
N ALA A 18 0.15 1.81 -2.29
CA ALA A 18 1.04 0.67 -2.48
C ALA A 18 0.47 -0.27 -3.53
N LYS A 19 1.30 -0.66 -4.50
CA LYS A 19 1.03 -1.75 -5.43
C LYS A 19 1.44 -3.06 -4.75
N LEU A 20 0.54 -4.03 -4.73
CA LEU A 20 0.79 -5.34 -4.14
C LEU A 20 1.03 -6.40 -5.24
N SER A 21 1.76 -7.47 -4.92
CA SER A 21 2.03 -8.57 -5.87
C SER A 21 0.76 -9.26 -6.41
N CYS A 22 -0.34 -9.24 -5.66
CA CYS A 22 -1.64 -9.74 -6.11
C CYS A 22 -2.30 -8.90 -7.21
N HIS A 23 -1.68 -7.79 -7.63
CA HIS A 23 -2.23 -6.81 -8.57
C HIS A 23 -3.40 -5.99 -8.01
N HIS A 24 -3.48 -5.87 -6.69
CA HIS A 24 -4.34 -4.90 -6.03
C HIS A 24 -3.52 -3.73 -5.49
N ASN A 25 -4.19 -2.60 -5.36
CA ASN A 25 -3.69 -1.36 -4.83
C ASN A 25 -4.28 -1.12 -3.43
N GLN A 26 -3.45 -0.64 -2.51
CA GLN A 26 -3.85 -0.33 -1.14
C GLN A 26 -3.34 1.05 -0.72
N HIS A 27 -4.24 1.94 -0.30
CA HIS A 27 -3.86 3.22 0.27
C HIS A 27 -3.03 3.02 1.55
N VAL A 28 -1.91 3.73 1.63
CA VAL A 28 -0.95 3.66 2.73
C VAL A 28 -0.76 5.03 3.35
N ARG A 29 -1.86 5.62 3.86
CA ARG A 29 -1.82 6.98 4.45
C ARG A 29 -1.14 6.97 5.82
N HIS A 30 -0.54 8.11 6.18
CA HIS A 30 -0.12 8.42 7.56
C HIS A 30 -1.02 9.55 8.07
N GLN A 31 -1.97 9.20 8.93
CA GLN A 31 -2.97 10.12 9.50
C GLN A 31 -3.10 9.86 11.01
N PRO A 32 -2.10 10.21 11.83
CA PRO A 32 -2.22 10.11 13.28
C PRO A 32 -3.41 10.92 13.81
N PRO A 33 -4.08 10.46 14.89
CA PRO A 33 -3.82 9.23 15.64
C PRO A 33 -4.37 7.96 14.99
N PHE A 34 -5.17 8.08 13.92
CA PHE A 34 -5.95 6.97 13.36
C PHE A 34 -5.11 5.98 12.53
N ILE A 35 -4.10 6.46 11.80
CA ILE A 35 -3.26 5.61 10.92
C ILE A 35 -1.79 5.98 11.09
N ASN A 36 -1.06 5.16 11.84
CA ASN A 36 0.36 5.39 12.10
C ASN A 36 1.27 4.60 11.12
N ARG A 37 1.56 5.19 9.97
CA ARG A 37 2.50 4.66 8.96
C ARG A 37 3.61 5.65 8.61
N PRO A 38 4.50 6.02 9.55
CA PRO A 38 5.46 7.11 9.35
C PRO A 38 6.43 6.81 8.21
N TRP A 39 6.68 5.53 7.92
CA TRP A 39 7.51 5.09 6.81
C TRP A 39 7.02 5.58 5.44
N VAL A 40 5.74 5.95 5.27
CA VAL A 40 5.24 6.41 3.97
C VAL A 40 5.61 7.86 3.66
N THR A 41 6.03 8.65 4.65
CA THR A 41 6.24 10.09 4.48
C THR A 41 7.50 10.39 3.65
N THR A 42 8.53 9.54 3.74
CA THR A 42 9.81 9.71 3.03
C THR A 42 10.02 8.65 1.94
N PRO A 43 10.75 8.97 0.84
CA PRO A 43 11.15 7.98 -0.17
C PRO A 43 11.91 6.78 0.41
N GLU A 44 12.84 7.04 1.33
CA GLU A 44 13.66 6.04 2.00
C GLU A 44 12.81 5.10 2.84
N GLY A 45 11.83 5.64 3.57
CA GLY A 45 10.89 4.86 4.36
C GLY A 45 10.03 3.96 3.48
N ARG A 46 9.55 4.45 2.33
CA ARG A 46 8.80 3.64 1.35
C ARG A 46 9.67 2.54 0.77
N ASN A 47 10.89 2.86 0.35
CA ASN A 47 11.83 1.88 -0.19
C ASN A 47 12.16 0.79 0.83
N SER A 48 12.29 1.13 2.11
CA SER A 48 12.52 0.16 3.20
C SER A 48 11.35 -0.82 3.41
N LYS A 49 10.17 -0.52 2.85
CA LYS A 49 8.96 -1.33 2.96
C LYS A 49 8.60 -2.09 1.69
N LEU A 50 9.42 -2.01 0.64
CA LEU A 50 9.30 -2.96 -0.47
C LEU A 50 9.50 -4.40 0.06
N GLY A 51 8.66 -5.33 -0.37
CA GLY A 51 8.61 -6.69 0.14
C GLY A 51 7.87 -6.86 1.47
N PHE A 52 7.56 -5.78 2.20
CA PHE A 52 6.74 -5.87 3.41
C PHE A 52 5.31 -6.29 3.04
N GLU A 53 4.73 -7.20 3.81
CA GLU A 53 3.41 -7.75 3.52
C GLU A 53 2.29 -6.90 4.13
N LEU A 54 1.29 -6.57 3.32
CA LEU A 54 0.06 -5.93 3.77
C LEU A 54 -1.13 -6.88 3.63
N ASN A 55 -2.09 -6.77 4.55
CA ASN A 55 -3.34 -7.50 4.40
C ASN A 55 -4.20 -6.89 3.29
N CYS A 56 -4.30 -7.61 2.17
CA CYS A 56 -5.12 -7.25 1.03
C CYS A 56 -6.56 -7.77 1.21
N VAL A 57 -7.47 -6.86 1.60
CA VAL A 57 -8.91 -7.17 1.75
C VAL A 57 -9.57 -7.48 0.39
N LYS A 58 -9.05 -6.92 -0.70
CA LYS A 58 -9.55 -7.20 -2.07
C LYS A 58 -9.34 -8.66 -2.46
N CYS A 59 -8.21 -9.27 -2.11
CA CYS A 59 -7.99 -10.70 -2.27
C CYS A 59 -8.99 -11.53 -1.46
N GLU A 60 -9.24 -11.16 -0.20
CA GLU A 60 -10.19 -11.87 0.68
C GLU A 60 -11.61 -11.82 0.12
N ARG A 61 -11.97 -10.71 -0.53
CA ARG A 61 -13.27 -10.50 -1.18
C ARG A 61 -13.33 -11.01 -2.63
N LYS A 62 -12.26 -11.63 -3.14
CA LYS A 62 -12.14 -12.06 -4.55
C LYS A 62 -12.47 -10.94 -5.56
N ALA A 63 -12.09 -9.70 -5.22
CA ALA A 63 -12.32 -8.55 -6.08
C ALA A 63 -11.44 -8.63 -7.35
N PRO A 64 -11.88 -8.05 -8.48
CA PRO A 64 -11.06 -7.96 -9.68
C PRO A 64 -9.74 -7.23 -9.39
N LYS A 65 -8.70 -7.55 -10.17
CA LYS A 65 -7.39 -6.90 -10.08
C LYS A 65 -7.52 -5.42 -10.48
N ASP A 66 -6.70 -4.58 -9.87
CA ASP A 66 -6.68 -3.15 -10.18
C ASP A 66 -5.77 -2.84 -11.37
N PHE A 67 -4.83 -3.74 -11.71
CA PHE A 67 -3.92 -3.63 -12.85
C PHE A 67 -3.46 -5.00 -13.37
#